data_AF-A0A9X7JSS8-F1
#
_entry.id   AF-A0A9X7JSS8-F1
#
_cell.length_a   1.000
_cell.length_b   1.000
_cell.length_c   1.000
_cell.angle_alpha   90.00
_cell.angle_beta   90.00
_cell.angle_gamma   90.00
#
_symmetry.space_group_name_H-M   'P 1'
#
loop_
_entity.id
_entity.type
_entity.pdbx_description
1 polymer ?
#
loop_
_entity_poly.entity_id
_entity_poly.type
_entity_poly.pdbx_seq_one_letter_code
_entity_poly.pdbx_strand_id
1 'polypeptide(L)'
;MSAASPEFVELWAQGDVQAGGQLVKEFDHPVAGALYLESTQLRVPARPDLTIVMHNPVADTGTAAKLEWLVSPEARRGGMYSVAG
;
A
#
# COMPACT_ATOMS: atom_id res chain seq x y z
N MET A 1 3.91 -20.87 6.79
CA MET A 1 4.38 -19.84 5.83
C MET A 1 5.46 -20.37 4.89
N SER A 2 6.50 -21.06 5.38
CA SER A 2 7.61 -21.52 4.53
C SER A 2 7.24 -22.48 3.39
N ALA A 3 6.21 -23.32 3.56
CA ALA A 3 5.77 -24.24 2.50
C ALA A 3 4.91 -23.57 1.41
N ALA A 4 4.42 -22.34 1.64
CA ALA A 4 3.47 -21.67 0.75
C ALA A 4 4.14 -20.67 -0.21
N SER A 5 5.35 -20.22 0.08
CA SER A 5 6.11 -19.30 -0.77
C SER A 5 7.61 -19.53 -0.57
N PRO A 6 8.30 -20.16 -1.53
CA PRO A 6 9.76 -20.28 -1.51
C PRO A 6 10.45 -18.91 -1.47
N GLU A 7 9.92 -17.93 -2.20
CA GLU A 7 10.41 -16.55 -2.21
C GLU A 7 10.38 -15.92 -0.82
N PHE A 8 9.29 -16.14 -0.06
CA PHE A 8 9.22 -15.68 1.33
C PHE A 8 10.32 -16.29 2.19
N VAL A 9 10.64 -17.58 2.01
CA VAL A 9 11.70 -18.25 2.77
C VAL A 9 13.06 -17.62 2.48
N GLU A 10 13.35 -17.38 1.21
CA GLU A 10 14.59 -16.75 0.77
C GLU A 10 14.74 -15.34 1.35
N LEU A 11 13.70 -14.51 1.25
CA LEU A 11 13.71 -13.15 1.82
C LEU A 11 13.81 -13.16 3.34
N TRP A 12 13.06 -14.04 4.02
CA TRP A 12 13.08 -14.12 5.49
C TRP A 12 14.43 -14.58 6.03
N ALA A 13 15.12 -15.49 5.32
CA ALA A 13 16.44 -15.97 5.70
C ALA A 13 17.52 -14.85 5.71
N GLN A 14 17.29 -13.75 4.98
CA GLN A 14 18.20 -12.61 4.97
C GLN A 14 18.19 -11.83 6.29
N GLY A 15 17.10 -11.90 7.06
CA GLY A 15 16.99 -11.26 8.37
C GLY A 15 17.05 -9.72 8.34
N ASP A 16 16.85 -9.09 7.18
CA ASP A 16 16.92 -7.64 6.98
C ASP A 16 15.62 -6.93 7.42
N VAL A 17 15.22 -7.16 8.68
CA VAL A 17 14.02 -6.55 9.25
C VAL A 17 14.37 -5.19 9.81
N GLN A 18 13.88 -4.14 9.16
CA GLN A 18 14.05 -2.76 9.60
C GLN A 18 12.84 -2.27 10.41
N ALA A 19 13.07 -1.26 11.26
CA ALA A 19 11.98 -0.60 11.95
C ALA A 19 11.04 0.09 10.95
N GLY A 20 9.75 0.08 11.23
CA GLY A 20 8.78 0.84 10.45
C GLY A 20 9.11 2.34 10.49
N GLY A 21 9.07 3.00 9.33
CA GLY A 21 9.35 4.43 9.19
C GLY A 21 8.53 5.06 8.06
N GLN A 22 8.81 6.33 7.77
CA GLN A 22 8.21 7.05 6.65
C GLN A 22 8.83 6.52 5.34
N LEU A 23 8.01 5.89 4.51
CA LEU A 23 8.44 5.24 3.27
C LEU A 23 7.56 5.70 2.11
N VAL A 24 8.18 6.08 0.99
CA VAL A 24 7.45 6.30 -0.26
C VAL A 24 7.30 4.95 -0.97
N LYS A 25 6.06 4.58 -1.25
CA LYS A 25 5.69 3.43 -2.04
C LYS A 25 5.29 3.89 -3.44
N GLU A 26 5.89 3.28 -4.44
CA GLU A 26 5.53 3.44 -5.84
C GLU A 26 4.69 2.23 -6.27
N PHE A 27 3.51 2.50 -6.82
CA PHE A 27 2.60 1.48 -7.34
C PHE A 27 2.31 1.75 -8.79
N ASP A 28 2.42 0.74 -9.64
CA ASP A 28 1.87 0.79 -10.99
C ASP A 28 0.42 0.29 -10.97
N HIS A 29 -0.53 1.22 -10.82
CA HIS A 29 -1.95 0.88 -10.76
C HIS A 29 -2.49 0.63 -12.18
N PRO A 30 -3.18 -0.50 -12.45
CA PRO A 30 -3.53 -0.94 -13.80
C PRO A 30 -4.38 0.07 -14.60
N VAL A 31 -5.16 0.91 -13.91
CA VAL A 31 -6.02 1.93 -14.53
C VAL A 31 -5.51 3.37 -14.36
N ALA A 32 -4.93 3.72 -13.21
CA ALA A 32 -4.50 5.09 -12.89
C ALA A 32 -3.00 5.34 -13.16
N GLY A 33 -2.27 4.30 -13.56
CA GLY A 33 -0.81 4.30 -13.73
C GLY A 33 -0.09 4.50 -12.40
N ALA A 34 1.10 5.11 -12.46
CA ALA A 34 1.96 5.33 -11.29
C ALA A 34 1.26 6.13 -10.17
N LEU A 35 1.32 5.60 -8.95
CA LEU A 35 0.89 6.24 -7.70
C LEU A 35 2.06 6.28 -6.73
N TYR A 36 2.28 7.44 -6.11
CA TYR A 36 3.35 7.67 -5.15
C TYR A 36 2.75 7.99 -3.78
N LEU A 37 2.93 7.08 -2.82
CA LEU A 37 2.30 7.14 -1.52
C LEU A 37 3.34 7.10 -0.41
N GLU A 38 3.43 8.18 0.36
CA GLU A 38 4.16 8.17 1.61
C GLU A 38 3.35 7.44 2.68
N SER A 39 3.97 6.50 3.38
CA SER A 39 3.37 5.73 4.47
C SER A 39 3.84 6.27 5.81
N THR A 40 2.91 6.69 6.67
CA THR A 40 3.19 7.08 8.06
C THR A 40 2.51 6.09 9.03
N GLN A 41 3.27 5.56 9.99
CA GLN A 41 2.75 4.62 11.00
C GLN A 41 2.45 5.35 12.31
N LEU A 42 1.23 5.18 12.83
CA LEU A 42 0.77 5.79 14.06
C LEU A 42 0.36 4.70 15.07
N ARG A 43 0.98 4.72 16.25
CA ARG A 43 0.63 3.83 17.35
C ARG A 43 -0.62 4.34 18.06
N VAL A 44 -1.52 3.44 18.47
CA VAL A 44 -2.73 3.80 19.23
C VAL A 44 -2.46 3.58 20.73
N PRO A 45 -2.28 4.63 21.56
CA PRO A 45 -1.80 4.45 22.94
C PRO A 45 -2.73 3.58 23.80
N ALA A 46 -4.04 3.72 23.65
CA ALA A 46 -5.04 2.93 24.39
C ALA A 46 -5.19 1.49 23.86
N ARG A 47 -4.61 1.18 22.70
CA ARG A 47 -4.69 -0.12 22.01
C ARG A 47 -3.33 -0.43 21.38
N PRO A 48 -2.31 -0.79 22.18
CA PRO A 48 -0.93 -1.00 21.69
C PRO A 48 -0.81 -2.19 20.73
N ASP A 49 -1.83 -3.04 20.65
CA ASP A 49 -2.02 -4.09 19.65
C ASP A 49 -2.37 -3.55 18.26
N LEU A 50 -2.80 -2.29 18.15
CA LEU A 50 -3.20 -1.64 16.90
C LEU A 50 -2.14 -0.63 16.42
N THR A 51 -1.99 -0.57 15.10
CA THR A 51 -1.22 0.45 14.39
C THR A 51 -2.04 0.95 13.20
N ILE A 52 -2.15 2.27 13.05
CA ILE A 52 -2.76 2.89 11.87
C ILE A 52 -1.64 3.19 10.89
N VAL A 53 -1.78 2.76 9.64
CA VAL A 53 -0.86 3.11 8.55
C VAL A 53 -1.59 4.05 7.62
N MET A 54 -1.14 5.30 7.57
CA MET A 54 -1.71 6.34 6.71
C MET A 54 -0.89 6.43 5.43
N HIS A 55 -1.57 6.39 4.28
CA HIS A 55 -0.96 6.53 2.96
C HIS A 55 -1.31 7.90 2.37
N ASN A 56 -0.34 8.81 2.35
CA ASN A 56 -0.51 10.16 1.85
C ASN A 56 0.01 10.26 0.40
N PRO A 57 -0.73 10.90 -0.52
CA PRO A 57 -0.20 11.19 -1.85
C PRO A 57 1.01 12.12 -1.74
N VAL A 58 2.11 11.74 -2.38
CA VAL A 58 3.29 12.61 -2.47
C VAL A 58 2.93 13.84 -3.31
N ALA A 59 3.28 15.03 -2.82
CA ALA A 59 3.02 16.31 -3.50
C ALA A 59 3.60 16.32 -4.93
N ASP A 60 2.95 17.06 -5.83
CA ASP A 60 3.37 17.25 -7.22
C ASP A 60 3.46 15.98 -8.11
N THR A 61 3.07 14.81 -7.60
CA THR A 61 3.03 13.56 -8.38
C THR A 61 1.71 13.34 -9.13
N GLY A 62 0.70 14.19 -8.89
CA GLY A 62 -0.67 13.98 -9.37
C GLY A 62 -1.41 12.82 -8.69
N THR A 63 -0.79 12.13 -7.73
CA THR A 63 -1.38 10.98 -7.03
C THR A 63 -2.70 11.33 -6.33
N ALA A 64 -2.81 12.52 -5.74
CA ALA A 64 -4.04 12.94 -5.06
C ALA A 64 -5.27 12.93 -6.00
N ALA A 65 -5.17 13.58 -7.16
CA ALA A 65 -6.25 13.62 -8.15
C ALA A 65 -6.60 12.22 -8.69
N LYS A 66 -5.59 11.35 -8.87
CA LYS A 66 -5.81 9.96 -9.27
C LYS A 66 -6.58 9.17 -8.21
N LEU A 67 -6.25 9.34 -6.92
CA LEU A 67 -6.97 8.70 -5.82
C LEU A 67 -8.41 9.20 -5.72
N GLU A 68 -8.64 10.50 -5.86
CA GLU A 68 -9.98 11.09 -5.92
C GLU A 68 -10.82 10.48 -7.05
N TRP A 69 -10.22 10.33 -8.23
CA TRP A 69 -10.86 9.65 -9.34
C TRP A 69 -11.13 8.18 -9.03
N LEU A 70 -10.17 7.44 -8.46
CA LEU A 70 -10.33 6.01 -8.12
C LEU A 70 -11.48 5.75 -7.12
N VAL A 71 -11.77 6.69 -6.22
CA VAL A 71 -12.90 6.56 -5.27
C VAL A 71 -14.25 7.01 -5.85
N SER A 72 -14.27 7.57 -7.06
CA SER A 72 -15.49 7.97 -7.75
C SER A 72 -16.36 6.75 -8.16
N PRO A 73 -17.68 6.93 -8.29
CA PRO A 73 -18.56 5.89 -8.84
C PRO A 73 -18.16 5.44 -10.26
N GLU A 74 -17.59 6.33 -11.06
CA GLU A 74 -17.16 6.07 -12.43
C GLU A 74 -15.99 5.08 -12.45
N ALA A 75 -14.94 5.34 -11.65
CA ALA A 75 -13.77 4.47 -11.58
C ALA A 75 -14.11 3.10 -10.97
N ARG A 76 -14.97 3.05 -9.95
CA ARG A 76 -15.40 1.79 -9.34
C ARG A 76 -16.16 0.89 -10.31
N ARG A 77 -16.97 1.46 -11.20
CA ARG A 77 -17.69 0.72 -12.24
C ARG A 77 -16.78 0.14 -13.31
N GLY A 78 -15.69 0.86 -13.66
CA GLY A 78 -14.71 0.41 -14.64
C GLY A 78 -13.55 -0.43 -14.09
N GLY A 79 -13.32 -0.38 -12.77
CA GLY A 79 -12.14 -0.97 -12.10
C GLY A 79 -12.42 -2.23 -11.28
N MET A 80 -13.67 -2.70 -11.18
CA MET A 80 -13.97 -4.01 -10.61
C MET A 80 -13.53 -5.12 -11.57
N TYR A 81 -12.22 -5.36 -11.67
CA TYR A 81 -11.75 -6.71 -11.92
C TYR A 81 -12.18 -7.55 -10.71
N SER A 82 -13.02 -8.55 -10.97
CA SER A 82 -13.38 -9.58 -10.01
C SER A 82 -12.10 -10.09 -9.37
N VAL A 83 -11.98 -9.95 -8.05
CA VAL A 83 -11.01 -10.73 -7.29
C VAL A 83 -11.54 -12.17 -7.42
N ALA A 84 -11.07 -12.88 -8.44
CA ALA A 84 -11.36 -14.29 -8.60
C ALA A 84 -10.79 -14.98 -7.35
N GLY A 85 -11.70 -15.57 -6.56
CA GLY A 85 -11.37 -16.38 -5.40
C GLY A 85 -10.80 -17.74 -5.75
#